data_AF-A0A1V2LAU3-F1
#
_entry.id   AF-A0A1V2LAU3-F1
#
_cell.length_a   1.000
_cell.length_b   1.000
_cell.length_c   1.000
_cell.angle_alpha   90.00
_cell.angle_beta   90.00
_cell.angle_gamma   90.00
#
_symmetry.space_group_name_H-M   'P 1'
#
loop_
_entity.id
_entity.type
_entity.pdbx_description
1 polymer ?
#
loop_
_entity_poly.entity_id
_entity_poly.type
_entity_poly.pdbx_seq_one_letter_code
_entity_poly.pdbx_strand_id
1 'polypeptide(L)'
;MAIRANFTKVSAEAAVGAKINSWREKEPASVTQTVVNRIHAAPNPPLRKQIIDEKDFVEPKEVAKNIPITGPIAGRMVKVDNGDVDRAFRHLKNVVNANNIRFDKQQQRFYKKPGKALEEKRIRRKKRMFDEGIRRLMNIVKDAKRRGY
;
A
#
# COMPACT_ATOMS: atom_id res chain seq x y z
N MET A 1 -35.54 26.40 11.88
CA MET A 1 -34.17 26.94 11.72
C MET A 1 -33.58 26.39 10.43
N ALA A 2 -33.33 27.28 9.47
CA ALA A 2 -32.81 26.98 8.14
C ALA A 2 -31.30 27.24 8.08
N ILE A 3 -30.54 26.36 7.43
CA ILE A 3 -29.25 26.71 6.82
C ILE A 3 -29.20 26.05 5.43
N ARG A 4 -29.25 26.89 4.40
CA ARG A 4 -29.04 26.56 2.98
C ARG A 4 -27.54 26.37 2.73
N ALA A 5 -27.18 25.44 1.84
CA ALA A 5 -25.87 25.42 1.20
C ALA A 5 -26.06 25.38 -0.32
N ASN A 6 -25.55 26.44 -0.97
CA ASN A 6 -25.59 26.68 -2.41
C ASN A 6 -24.58 25.77 -3.12
N PHE A 7 -25.03 24.99 -4.10
CA PHE A 7 -24.15 24.38 -5.09
C PHE A 7 -24.33 25.11 -6.42
N THR A 8 -23.35 25.94 -6.77
CA THR A 8 -23.22 26.56 -8.08
C THR A 8 -22.81 25.51 -9.10
N LYS A 9 -23.62 25.36 -10.16
CA LYS A 9 -23.29 24.61 -11.37
C LYS A 9 -22.17 25.34 -12.11
N VAL A 10 -21.12 24.63 -12.50
CA VAL A 10 -20.20 25.08 -13.55
C VAL A 10 -20.33 24.10 -14.70
N SER A 11 -21.13 24.50 -15.69
CA SER A 11 -21.12 23.97 -17.04
C SER A 11 -19.86 24.49 -17.74
N ALA A 12 -19.14 23.62 -18.44
CA ALA A 12 -18.20 24.02 -19.47
C ALA A 12 -18.37 23.05 -20.65
N GLU A 13 -19.24 23.44 -21.56
CA GLU A 13 -19.27 22.96 -22.94
C GLU A 13 -18.09 23.56 -23.72
N ALA A 14 -17.64 22.78 -24.71
CA ALA A 14 -17.14 23.23 -26.00
C ALA A 14 -15.89 24.13 -26.07
N ALA A 15 -14.75 23.51 -26.37
CA ALA A 15 -13.76 24.03 -27.32
C ALA A 15 -13.16 22.83 -28.08
N VAL A 16 -13.53 22.64 -29.37
CA VAL A 16 -12.71 23.01 -30.54
C VAL A 16 -11.39 22.21 -30.54
N GLY A 17 -11.17 21.20 -31.37
CA GLY A 17 -11.31 21.22 -32.82
C GLY A 17 -9.92 21.21 -33.47
N ALA A 18 -9.56 20.07 -34.06
CA ALA A 18 -8.58 19.86 -35.14
C ALA A 18 -7.08 20.14 -34.91
N LYS A 19 -6.26 19.33 -35.63
CA LYS A 19 -4.78 19.35 -35.85
C LYS A 19 -4.01 18.42 -34.89
N ILE A 20 -3.24 17.41 -35.29
CA ILE A 20 -2.55 17.07 -36.55
C ILE A 20 -2.39 15.54 -36.63
N ASN A 21 -2.89 14.91 -37.69
CA ASN A 21 -2.29 13.69 -38.23
C ASN A 21 -1.12 14.13 -39.12
N SER A 22 0.06 13.53 -38.99
CA SER A 22 0.96 13.14 -40.11
C SER A 22 2.43 13.07 -39.70
N TRP A 23 2.92 11.94 -39.21
CA TRP A 23 4.33 11.54 -39.40
C TRP A 23 4.40 10.02 -39.55
N ARG A 24 3.90 9.55 -40.71
CA ARG A 24 4.19 8.25 -41.28
C ARG A 24 5.26 8.45 -42.36
N GLU A 25 6.34 7.70 -42.23
CA GLU A 25 7.32 7.29 -43.25
C GLU A 25 8.03 8.40 -44.05
N LYS A 26 9.34 8.48 -43.85
CA LYS A 26 10.36 8.68 -44.90
C LYS A 26 11.73 8.32 -44.33
N GLU A 27 12.08 7.04 -44.42
CA GLU A 27 13.49 6.66 -44.48
C GLU A 27 14.06 7.10 -45.85
N PRO A 28 15.28 7.64 -45.88
CA PRO A 28 16.15 7.40 -47.01
C PRO A 28 17.37 6.59 -46.60
N ALA A 29 17.60 5.53 -47.39
CA ALA A 29 18.78 4.68 -47.33
C ALA A 29 20.08 5.44 -47.66
N SER A 30 21.17 4.93 -47.06
CA SER A 30 22.58 5.06 -47.44
C SER A 30 23.19 6.47 -47.51
N VAL A 31 23.88 6.87 -46.43
CA VAL A 31 25.06 7.74 -46.55
C VAL A 31 26.22 7.08 -45.79
N THR A 32 27.29 6.87 -46.54
CA THR A 32 28.53 6.19 -46.22
C THR A 32 29.28 6.78 -45.01
N GLN A 33 30.06 5.91 -44.38
CA GLN A 33 31.03 6.18 -43.32
C GLN A 33 32.01 7.33 -43.65
N THR A 34 32.60 7.86 -42.58
CA THR A 34 33.85 8.66 -42.50
C THR A 34 33.66 10.18 -42.43
N VAL A 35 33.62 10.73 -41.21
CA VAL A 35 34.69 11.60 -40.65
C VAL A 35 34.55 11.54 -39.13
N VAL A 36 35.35 10.70 -38.49
CA VAL A 36 35.58 10.78 -37.05
C VAL A 36 36.64 11.85 -36.85
N ASN A 37 36.30 13.02 -36.31
CA ASN A 37 37.24 13.77 -35.47
C ASN A 37 36.61 14.96 -34.72
N ARG A 38 36.99 15.02 -33.43
CA ARG A 38 36.98 16.13 -32.48
C ARG A 38 35.65 16.60 -31.87
N ILE A 39 35.29 15.92 -30.79
CA ILE A 39 34.97 16.60 -29.54
C ILE A 39 35.98 16.08 -28.52
N HIS A 40 37.01 16.87 -28.21
CA HIS A 40 37.83 16.60 -27.03
C HIS A 40 36.95 16.89 -25.82
N ALA A 41 36.29 15.85 -25.30
CA ALA A 41 35.69 15.91 -23.98
C ALA A 41 36.82 16.25 -23.00
N ALA A 42 36.68 17.35 -22.25
CA ALA A 42 37.57 17.65 -21.14
C ALA A 42 37.72 16.38 -20.27
N PRO A 43 38.93 16.06 -19.77
CA PRO A 43 39.08 14.93 -18.88
C PRO A 43 38.12 15.14 -17.71
N ASN A 44 37.17 14.23 -17.53
CA ASN A 44 36.28 14.25 -16.38
C ASN A 44 37.14 14.48 -15.13
N PRO A 45 36.78 15.44 -14.25
CA PRO A 45 37.51 15.62 -13.01
C PRO A 45 37.58 14.26 -12.30
N PRO A 46 38.76 13.87 -11.77
CA PRO A 46 38.90 12.56 -11.16
C PRO A 46 37.84 12.44 -10.08
N LEU A 47 37.03 11.38 -10.16
CA LEU A 47 36.05 11.06 -9.13
C LEU A 47 36.79 11.16 -7.80
N ARG A 48 36.40 12.14 -6.96
CA ARG A 48 36.96 12.30 -5.62
C ARG A 48 36.72 10.95 -4.95
N LYS A 49 37.79 10.16 -4.80
CA LYS A 49 37.73 8.86 -4.12
C LYS A 49 37.21 9.20 -2.73
N GLN A 50 35.93 8.91 -2.49
CA GLN A 50 35.43 8.86 -1.13
C GLN A 50 36.31 7.80 -0.49
N ILE A 51 37.17 8.22 0.44
CA ILE A 51 37.95 7.31 1.26
C ILE A 51 36.87 6.65 2.11
N ILE A 52 36.42 5.47 1.67
CA ILE A 52 35.57 4.61 2.47
C ILE A 52 36.53 4.09 3.54
N ASP A 53 36.38 4.56 4.78
CA ASP A 53 37.21 4.06 5.86
C ASP A 53 36.86 2.57 6.06
N GLU A 54 37.82 1.73 6.42
CA GLU A 54 37.58 0.29 6.63
C GLU A 54 36.47 0.01 7.68
N LYS A 55 36.17 1.00 8.52
CA LYS A 55 35.10 0.99 9.53
C LYS A 55 33.69 1.18 8.96
N ASP A 56 33.58 1.64 7.72
CA ASP A 56 32.31 1.86 7.02
C ASP A 56 31.79 0.58 6.33
N PHE A 57 32.62 -0.48 6.28
CA PHE A 57 32.22 -1.81 5.83
C PHE A 57 31.40 -2.53 6.91
N VAL A 58 30.20 -2.00 7.15
CA VAL A 58 29.15 -2.75 7.83
C VAL A 58 28.68 -3.85 6.88
N GLU A 59 28.57 -5.08 7.37
CA GLU A 59 28.03 -6.16 6.54
C GLU A 59 26.70 -5.72 5.92
N PRO A 60 26.50 -5.89 4.60
CA PRO A 60 25.26 -5.48 3.93
C PRO A 60 24.00 -6.04 4.61
N LYS A 61 24.12 -7.20 5.26
CA LYS A 61 23.07 -7.84 6.05
C LYS A 61 22.68 -7.03 7.29
N GLU A 62 23.65 -6.41 7.97
CA GLU A 62 23.39 -5.61 9.17
C GLU A 62 22.77 -4.27 8.81
N VAL A 63 23.25 -3.63 7.74
CA VAL A 63 22.62 -2.42 7.18
C VAL A 63 21.16 -2.70 6.81
N ALA A 64 20.90 -3.83 6.11
CA ALA A 64 19.54 -4.22 5.73
C ALA A 64 18.59 -4.47 6.91
N LYS A 65 19.10 -4.94 8.06
CA LYS A 65 18.29 -5.11 9.28
C LYS A 65 17.86 -3.78 9.90
N ASN A 66 18.68 -2.75 9.73
CA ASN A 66 18.47 -1.43 10.34
C ASN A 66 17.67 -0.48 9.44
N ILE A 67 17.51 -0.80 8.15
CA ILE A 67 16.69 0.00 7.24
C ILE A 67 15.22 -0.13 7.65
N PRO A 68 14.52 0.98 7.95
CA PRO A 68 13.10 0.95 8.23
C PRO A 68 12.36 0.50 6.97
N ILE A 69 11.58 -0.56 7.10
CA ILE A 69 10.81 -1.07 5.99
C ILE A 69 9.64 -0.11 5.75
N THR A 70 9.55 0.44 4.55
CA THR A 70 8.49 1.36 4.15
C THR A 70 7.50 0.70 3.17
N GLY A 71 6.28 1.26 3.10
CA GLY A 71 5.26 0.85 2.15
C GLY A 71 4.26 -0.23 2.63
N PRO A 72 3.33 -0.66 1.76
CA PRO A 72 2.23 -1.58 2.11
C PRO A 72 2.67 -2.99 2.53
N ILE A 73 3.93 -3.33 2.32
CA ILE A 73 4.51 -4.63 2.66
C ILE A 73 5.06 -4.61 4.09
N ALA A 74 5.45 -3.45 4.62
CA ALA A 74 6.01 -3.30 5.97
C ALA A 74 5.11 -3.86 7.07
N GLY A 75 3.79 -3.62 6.99
CA GLY A 75 2.81 -4.16 7.94
C GLY A 75 2.48 -5.65 7.78
N ARG A 76 3.09 -6.34 6.81
CA ARG A 76 2.90 -7.78 6.54
C ARG A 76 4.20 -8.58 6.64
N MET A 77 5.24 -7.98 7.21
CA MET A 77 6.50 -8.66 7.45
C MET A 77 6.73 -8.82 8.95
N VAL A 78 7.34 -9.94 9.29
CA VAL A 78 7.63 -10.33 10.66
C VAL A 78 9.06 -10.86 10.67
N LYS A 79 9.86 -10.35 11.60
CA LYS A 79 11.20 -10.87 11.83
C LYS A 79 11.12 -12.27 12.44
N VAL A 80 11.93 -13.19 11.95
CA VAL A 80 12.13 -14.50 12.59
C VAL A 80 13.19 -14.33 13.66
N ASP A 81 12.80 -14.46 14.93
CA ASP A 81 13.73 -14.44 16.05
C ASP A 81 14.12 -15.87 16.44
N ASN A 82 15.39 -16.08 16.79
CA ASN A 82 15.93 -17.34 17.31
C ASN A 82 15.70 -18.58 16.42
N GLY A 83 15.54 -18.39 15.11
CA GLY A 83 15.27 -19.49 14.18
C GLY A 83 13.88 -20.13 14.30
N ASP A 84 13.00 -19.61 15.17
CA ASP A 84 11.64 -20.13 15.35
C ASP A 84 10.70 -19.57 14.26
N VAL A 85 10.72 -20.23 13.11
CA VAL A 85 9.91 -19.84 11.95
C VAL A 85 8.41 -20.04 12.22
N ASP A 86 8.04 -21.06 12.99
CA ASP A 86 6.65 -21.38 13.30
C ASP A 86 5.98 -20.28 14.12
N ARG A 87 6.69 -19.75 15.12
CA ARG A 87 6.23 -18.59 15.88
C ARG A 87 6.09 -17.35 15.00
N ALA A 88 7.05 -17.11 14.10
CA ALA A 88 6.96 -16.01 13.16
C ALA A 88 5.73 -16.13 12.24
N PHE A 89 5.41 -17.32 11.74
CA PHE A 89 4.20 -17.55 10.94
C PHE A 89 2.90 -17.35 11.73
N ARG A 90 2.84 -17.81 12.98
CA ARG A 90 1.68 -17.55 13.86
C ARG A 90 1.51 -16.04 14.11
N HIS A 91 2.61 -15.34 14.35
CA HIS A 91 2.58 -13.88 14.53
C HIS A 91 2.11 -13.18 13.26
N LEU A 92 2.64 -13.54 12.09
CA LEU A 92 2.22 -13.01 10.80
C LEU A 92 0.73 -13.27 10.55
N LYS A 93 0.24 -14.48 10.84
CA LYS A 93 -1.19 -14.82 10.73
C LYS A 93 -2.06 -13.91 11.59
N ASN A 94 -1.63 -13.62 12.82
CA ASN A 94 -2.35 -12.71 13.71
C ASN A 94 -2.36 -11.28 13.17
N VAL A 95 -1.23 -10.77 12.68
CA VAL A 95 -1.14 -9.44 12.06
C VAL A 95 -2.05 -9.32 10.85
N VAL A 96 -2.05 -10.33 9.96
CA VAL A 96 -2.92 -10.36 8.77
C VAL A 96 -4.41 -10.40 9.16
N ASN A 97 -4.76 -11.17 10.19
CA ASN A 97 -6.13 -11.31 10.67
C ASN A 97 -6.63 -10.06 11.41
N ALA A 98 -5.80 -9.44 12.24
CA ALA A 98 -6.13 -8.21 12.97
C ALA A 98 -6.47 -7.07 12.01
N ASN A 99 -5.76 -7.01 10.87
CA ASN A 99 -5.99 -6.03 9.81
C ASN A 99 -7.09 -6.45 8.80
N ASN A 100 -7.77 -7.59 8.99
CA ASN A 100 -8.84 -8.08 8.13
C ASN A 100 -8.50 -8.23 6.62
N ILE A 101 -7.22 -8.34 6.27
CA ILE A 101 -6.74 -8.31 4.86
C ILE A 101 -7.38 -9.40 4.00
N ARG A 102 -7.56 -10.62 4.56
CA ARG A 102 -8.21 -11.74 3.85
C ARG A 102 -9.67 -11.45 3.54
N PHE A 103 -10.37 -10.83 4.49
CA PHE A 103 -11.77 -10.47 4.34
C PHE A 103 -11.92 -9.38 3.28
N ASP A 104 -11.09 -8.35 3.32
CA ASP A 104 -11.13 -7.24 2.35
C ASP A 104 -10.79 -7.72 0.93
N LYS A 105 -9.77 -8.59 0.78
CA LYS A 105 -9.45 -9.22 -0.50
C LYS A 105 -10.67 -9.94 -1.10
N GLN A 106 -11.44 -10.65 -0.26
CA GLN A 106 -12.63 -11.35 -0.72
C GLN A 106 -13.77 -10.38 -1.10
N GLN A 107 -13.97 -9.31 -0.33
CA GLN A 107 -15.01 -8.32 -0.62
C GLN A 107 -14.70 -7.49 -1.87
N GLN A 108 -13.42 -7.21 -2.13
CA GLN A 108 -12.98 -6.46 -3.30
C GLN A 108 -13.05 -7.25 -4.61
N ARG A 109 -13.21 -8.59 -4.54
CA ARG A 109 -13.21 -9.46 -5.72
C ARG A 109 -14.34 -9.12 -6.71
N PHE A 110 -15.49 -8.68 -6.22
CA PHE A 110 -16.66 -8.36 -7.05
C PHE A 110 -17.28 -7.04 -6.62
N TYR A 111 -17.81 -6.29 -7.59
CA TYR A 111 -18.55 -5.08 -7.29
C TYR A 111 -19.82 -5.39 -6.49
N LYS A 112 -20.05 -4.60 -5.45
CA LYS A 112 -21.27 -4.64 -4.63
C LYS A 112 -21.97 -3.30 -4.69
N LYS A 113 -23.28 -3.31 -4.98
CA LYS A 113 -24.09 -2.08 -4.93
C LYS A 113 -23.96 -1.42 -3.55
N PRO A 114 -23.83 -0.09 -3.47
CA PRO A 114 -23.56 0.61 -2.22
C PRO A 114 -24.65 0.37 -1.17
N GLY A 115 -25.92 0.32 -1.58
CA GLY A 115 -27.03 0.00 -0.67
C GLY A 115 -26.89 -1.38 -0.01
N LYS A 116 -26.44 -2.40 -0.76
CA LYS A 116 -26.21 -3.75 -0.23
C LYS A 116 -24.97 -3.84 0.65
N ALA A 117 -23.93 -3.06 0.35
CA ALA A 117 -22.75 -2.95 1.23
C ALA A 117 -23.10 -2.30 2.57
N LEU A 118 -23.93 -1.25 2.57
CA LEU A 118 -24.41 -0.58 3.79
C LEU A 118 -25.33 -1.49 4.62
N GLU A 119 -26.23 -2.22 3.97
CA GLU A 119 -27.11 -3.21 4.61
C GLU A 119 -26.30 -4.29 5.33
N GLU A 120 -25.32 -4.89 4.65
CA GLU A 120 -24.45 -5.89 5.26
C GLU A 120 -23.65 -5.33 6.45
N LYS A 121 -23.09 -4.12 6.32
CA LYS A 121 -22.36 -3.45 7.41
C LYS A 121 -23.26 -3.24 8.62
N ARG A 122 -24.51 -2.82 8.41
CA ARG A 122 -25.51 -2.63 9.47
C ARG A 122 -25.84 -3.95 10.16
N ILE A 123 -26.08 -5.01 9.39
CA ILE A 123 -26.36 -6.35 9.95
C ILE A 123 -25.18 -6.85 10.77
N ARG A 124 -23.95 -6.73 10.26
CA ARG A 124 -22.73 -7.13 10.98
C ARG A 124 -22.57 -6.40 12.30
N ARG A 125 -22.80 -5.08 12.32
CA ARG A 125 -22.77 -4.27 13.55
C ARG A 125 -23.82 -4.76 14.56
N LYS A 126 -25.06 -4.99 14.12
CA LYS A 126 -26.14 -5.48 14.99
C LYS A 126 -25.80 -6.84 15.60
N LYS A 127 -25.30 -7.79 14.80
CA LYS A 127 -24.85 -9.10 15.29
C LYS A 127 -23.74 -8.97 16.34
N ARG A 128 -22.72 -8.15 16.05
CA ARG A 128 -21.63 -7.90 17.00
C ARG A 128 -22.13 -7.35 18.34
N MET A 129 -23.01 -6.35 18.32
CA MET A 129 -23.57 -5.76 19.54
C MET A 129 -24.43 -6.76 20.32
N PHE A 130 -25.18 -7.61 19.62
CA PHE A 130 -25.96 -8.67 20.24
C PHE A 130 -25.05 -9.70 20.94
N ASP A 131 -24.01 -10.17 20.27
CA ASP A 131 -23.05 -11.12 20.85
C ASP A 131 -22.29 -10.54 22.05
N GLU A 132 -21.94 -9.24 21.99
CA GLU A 132 -21.35 -8.51 23.11
C GLU A 132 -22.32 -8.42 24.30
N GLY A 133 -23.62 -8.18 24.04
CA GLY A 133 -24.68 -8.21 25.05
C GLY A 133 -24.83 -9.58 25.72
N ILE A 134 -24.83 -10.66 24.93
CA ILE A 134 -24.87 -12.03 25.46
C ILE A 134 -23.64 -12.32 26.33
N ARG A 135 -22.44 -11.97 25.86
CA ARG A 135 -21.21 -12.17 26.65
C ARG A 135 -21.26 -11.41 27.97
N ARG A 136 -21.75 -10.17 27.96
CA ARG A 136 -21.96 -9.38 29.18
C ARG A 136 -22.94 -10.06 30.13
N LEU A 137 -24.09 -10.50 29.64
CA LEU A 137 -25.09 -11.19 30.45
C LEU A 137 -24.52 -12.46 31.07
N MET A 138 -23.83 -13.28 30.28
CA MET A 138 -23.19 -14.50 30.77
C MET A 138 -22.12 -14.22 31.83
N ASN A 139 -21.38 -13.13 31.72
CA ASN A 139 -20.42 -12.73 32.74
C ASN A 139 -21.12 -12.35 34.06
N ILE A 140 -22.25 -11.65 34.00
CA ILE A 140 -23.06 -11.32 35.19
C ILE A 140 -23.60 -12.59 35.82
N VAL A 141 -24.16 -13.51 35.03
CA VAL A 141 -24.69 -14.79 35.53
C VAL A 141 -23.58 -15.64 36.17
N LYS A 142 -22.40 -15.71 35.55
CA LYS A 142 -21.23 -16.39 36.14
C LYS A 142 -20.81 -15.75 37.46
N ASP A 143 -20.84 -14.43 37.55
CA ASP A 143 -20.50 -13.70 38.76
C ASP A 143 -21.54 -13.90 39.86
N ALA A 144 -22.82 -13.90 39.52
CA ALA A 144 -23.92 -14.21 40.42
C ALA A 144 -23.79 -15.63 40.99
N LYS A 145 -23.59 -16.62 40.10
CA LYS A 145 -23.31 -18.01 40.48
C LYS A 145 -22.10 -18.13 41.42
N ARG A 146 -21.02 -17.39 41.14
CA ARG A 146 -19.81 -17.39 41.98
C ARG A 146 -20.07 -16.82 43.39
N ARG A 147 -20.96 -15.83 43.49
CA ARG A 147 -21.36 -15.21 44.76
C ARG A 147 -22.47 -15.99 45.49
N GLY A 148 -23.11 -16.94 44.83
CA GLY A 148 -24.17 -17.78 45.40
C GLY A 148 -25.58 -17.18 45.32
N TYR A 149 -25.82 -16.25 44.38
CA TYR A 149 -27.17 -15.79 44.02
C TYR A 149 -27.88 -16.76 43.07
#